data_AF-A0A7V9PVY1-F1
#
_entry.id   AF-A0A7V9PVY1-F1
#
_cell.length_a   1.000
_cell.length_b   1.000
_cell.length_c   1.000
_cell.angle_alpha   90.00
_cell.angle_beta   90.00
_cell.angle_gamma   90.00
#
_symmetry.space_group_name_H-M   'P 1'
#
loop_
_entity.id
_entity.type
_entity.pdbx_description
1 polymer ?
#
loop_
_entity_poly.entity_id
_entity_poly.type
_entity_poly.pdbx_seq_one_letter_code
_entity_poly.pdbx_strand_id
1 'polypeptide(L)'
;VVLDRSASRQDVRTALLAVPGVGPWTAGYIAMRALGDPDVVLDTDVGLHAALGLRGQQAGATLRARRASWQPWGSYACLHLWQRVLDARWPDRTEEIAPRRSR
;
A
#
# COMPACT_ATOMS: atom_id res chain seq x y z
N VAL A 1 15.10 12.96 -7.34
CA VAL A 1 14.86 12.89 -5.88
C VAL A 1 15.73 11.80 -5.31
N VAL A 2 16.57 12.09 -4.32
CA VAL A 2 17.37 11.06 -3.63
C VAL A 2 16.47 10.37 -2.60
N LEU A 3 16.44 9.04 -2.61
CA LEU A 3 15.63 8.23 -1.70
C LEU A 3 16.51 7.71 -0.56
N ASP A 4 16.77 8.57 0.41
CA ASP A 4 17.47 8.22 1.64
C ASP A 4 16.46 7.90 2.75
N ARG A 5 16.67 6.79 3.46
CA ARG A 5 15.83 6.38 4.60
C ARG A 5 16.09 7.21 5.86
N SER A 6 17.23 7.91 5.93
CA SER A 6 17.55 8.82 7.03
C SER A 6 16.85 10.18 6.90
N ALA A 7 16.44 10.55 5.69
CA ALA A 7 15.77 11.81 5.42
C ALA A 7 14.35 11.86 6.00
N SER A 8 13.89 13.07 6.31
CA SER A 8 12.51 13.33 6.72
C SER A 8 11.54 12.79 5.66
N ARG A 9 10.55 12.01 6.12
CA ARG A 9 9.48 11.46 5.26
C ARG A 9 8.74 12.55 4.51
N GLN A 10 8.49 13.67 5.18
CA GLN A 10 7.76 14.80 4.62
C GLN A 10 8.56 15.52 3.53
N ASP A 11 9.87 15.64 3.70
CA ASP A 11 10.74 16.29 2.71
C ASP A 11 10.85 15.45 1.46
N VAL A 12 11.07 14.13 1.61
CA VAL A 12 11.11 13.21 0.47
C VAL A 12 9.76 13.20 -0.25
N ARG A 13 8.64 13.18 0.48
CA ARG A 13 7.30 13.25 -0.13
C ARG A 13 7.10 14.56 -0.91
N THR A 14 7.53 15.69 -0.37
CA THR A 14 7.42 17.00 -1.03
C THR A 14 8.25 17.04 -2.31
N ALA A 15 9.49 16.54 -2.25
CA ALA A 15 10.36 16.43 -3.41
C ALA A 15 9.80 15.49 -4.48
N LEU A 16 9.18 14.36 -4.08
CA LEU A 16 8.52 13.44 -5.01
C LEU A 16 7.35 14.09 -5.73
N LEU A 17 6.49 14.83 -5.02
CA LEU A 17 5.33 15.50 -5.62
C LEU A 17 5.70 16.64 -6.58
N ALA A 18 6.92 17.18 -6.49
CA ALA A 18 7.42 18.17 -7.44
C ALA A 18 7.84 17.54 -8.79
N VAL A 19 7.94 16.21 -8.89
CA VAL A 19 8.31 15.53 -10.14
C VAL A 19 7.06 15.40 -11.05
N PRO A 20 7.09 15.89 -12.29
CA PRO A 20 5.99 15.73 -13.24
C PRO A 20 5.59 14.26 -13.41
N GLY A 21 4.29 13.98 -13.28
CA GLY A 21 3.74 12.61 -13.35
C GLY A 21 3.76 11.82 -12.03
N VAL A 22 4.35 12.34 -10.95
CA VAL A 22 4.32 11.70 -9.63
C VAL A 22 3.18 12.29 -8.79
N GLY A 23 2.08 11.54 -8.69
CA GLY A 23 0.93 11.90 -7.85
C GLY A 23 1.03 11.41 -6.40
N PRO A 24 0.05 11.77 -5.54
CA PRO A 24 0.01 11.37 -4.14
C PRO A 24 0.08 9.85 -3.90
N TRP A 25 -0.60 9.07 -4.75
CA TRP A 25 -0.57 7.60 -4.67
C TRP A 25 0.86 7.07 -4.88
N THR A 26 1.54 7.52 -5.93
CA THR A 26 2.92 7.10 -6.25
C THR A 26 3.90 7.54 -5.16
N ALA A 27 3.78 8.77 -4.66
CA ALA A 27 4.63 9.27 -3.59
C ALA A 27 4.43 8.45 -2.30
N GLY A 28 3.18 8.11 -1.95
CA GLY A 28 2.88 7.24 -0.81
C GLY A 28 3.42 5.82 -1.00
N TYR A 29 3.28 5.26 -2.21
CA TYR A 29 3.80 3.93 -2.51
C TYR A 29 5.32 3.86 -2.38
N ILE A 30 6.04 4.90 -2.83
CA ILE A 30 7.50 5.02 -2.64
C ILE A 30 7.84 5.16 -1.16
N ALA A 31 7.11 6.00 -0.40
CA ALA A 31 7.32 6.12 1.04
C ALA A 31 7.17 4.76 1.75
N MET A 32 6.14 4.00 1.40
CA MET A 32 5.88 2.66 1.92
C MET A 32 6.98 1.65 1.53
N ARG A 33 7.25 1.46 0.24
CA ARG A 33 8.06 0.33 -0.27
C ARG A 33 9.56 0.63 -0.36
N ALA A 34 9.94 1.85 -0.74
CA ALA A 34 11.36 2.21 -0.88
C ALA A 34 11.92 2.69 0.46
N LEU A 35 11.20 3.60 1.13
CA LEU A 35 11.67 4.21 2.36
C LEU A 35 11.29 3.40 3.61
N GLY A 36 10.31 2.47 3.52
CA GLY A 36 9.89 1.64 4.64
C GLY A 36 9.04 2.40 5.67
N ASP A 37 8.20 3.32 5.21
CA ASP A 37 7.28 4.05 6.09
C ASP A 37 6.19 3.10 6.60
N PRO A 38 6.08 2.86 7.91
CA PRO A 38 5.10 1.91 8.45
C PRO A 38 3.65 2.42 8.36
N ASP A 39 3.43 3.71 8.10
CA ASP A 39 2.15 4.36 8.36
C ASP A 39 1.54 5.13 7.16
N VAL A 40 1.59 4.52 5.98
CA VAL A 40 1.02 5.08 4.75
C VAL A 40 -0.29 4.39 4.40
N VAL A 41 -1.34 5.17 4.12
CA VAL A 41 -2.61 4.67 3.57
C VAL A 41 -2.77 5.18 2.14
N LEU A 42 -2.84 4.27 1.18
CA LEU A 42 -3.03 4.57 -0.24
C LEU A 42 -4.53 4.66 -0.55
N ASP A 43 -5.16 5.75 -0.13
CA ASP A 43 -6.62 5.93 -0.15
C ASP A 43 -7.28 5.86 -1.54
N THR A 44 -6.51 6.03 -2.61
CA THR A 44 -6.97 5.93 -4.01
C THR A 44 -6.63 4.59 -4.66
N ASP A 45 -6.07 3.64 -3.91
CA ASP A 45 -5.72 2.32 -4.41
C ASP A 45 -6.95 1.45 -4.69
N VAL A 46 -7.11 1.06 -5.96
CA VAL A 46 -8.24 0.24 -6.42
C VAL A 46 -8.24 -1.17 -5.82
N GLY A 47 -7.07 -1.70 -5.46
CA GLY A 47 -6.94 -2.98 -4.77
C GLY A 47 -7.47 -2.90 -3.35
N LEU A 48 -7.15 -1.83 -2.61
CA LEU A 48 -7.70 -1.60 -1.27
C LEU A 48 -9.22 -1.39 -1.32
N HIS A 49 -9.73 -0.66 -2.31
CA HIS A 49 -11.18 -0.53 -2.51
C HIS A 49 -11.84 -1.89 -2.73
N ALA A 50 -11.27 -2.72 -3.62
CA ALA A 50 -11.76 -4.06 -3.89
C ALA A 50 -11.73 -4.96 -2.65
N ALA A 51 -10.63 -4.94 -1.89
CA ALA A 51 -10.46 -5.72 -0.65
C ALA A 51 -11.53 -5.41 0.42
N LEU A 52 -12.07 -4.19 0.38
CA LEU A 52 -13.05 -3.68 1.33
C LEU A 52 -14.46 -3.60 0.74
N GLY A 53 -14.67 -4.02 -0.51
CA GLY A 53 -15.95 -3.90 -1.20
C GLY A 53 -16.41 -2.46 -1.43
N LEU A 54 -15.49 -1.49 -1.42
CA LEU A 54 -15.80 -0.07 -1.59
C LEU A 54 -15.90 0.29 -3.08
N ARG A 55 -16.84 1.17 -3.44
CA ARG A 55 -17.05 1.63 -4.82
C ARG A 55 -17.43 3.11 -4.88
N GLY A 56 -17.19 3.71 -6.04
CA GLY A 56 -17.58 5.09 -6.33
C GLY A 56 -16.77 6.13 -5.56
N GLN A 57 -17.25 7.37 -5.59
CA GLN A 57 -16.52 8.55 -5.09
C GLN A 57 -16.21 8.51 -3.59
N GLN A 58 -16.93 7.69 -2.81
CA GLN A 58 -16.78 7.61 -1.35
C GLN A 58 -15.64 6.67 -0.91
N ALA A 59 -15.14 5.81 -1.81
CA ALA A 59 -14.19 4.76 -1.43
C ALA A 59 -12.91 5.32 -0.78
N GLY A 60 -12.35 6.41 -1.34
CA GLY A 60 -11.18 7.06 -0.76
C GLY A 60 -11.47 7.77 0.56
N ALA A 61 -12.64 8.39 0.71
CA ALA A 61 -13.05 9.00 1.98
C ALA A 61 -13.17 7.97 3.10
N THR A 62 -13.74 6.79 2.79
CA THR A 62 -13.83 5.67 3.74
C THR A 62 -12.44 5.19 4.18
N LEU A 63 -11.48 5.06 3.25
CA LEU A 63 -10.11 4.69 3.62
C LEU A 63 -9.43 5.74 4.50
N ARG A 64 -9.59 7.03 4.18
CA ARG A 64 -9.07 8.12 5.03
C ARG A 64 -9.66 8.09 6.43
N ALA A 65 -10.96 7.82 6.57
CA ALA A 65 -11.61 7.69 7.88
C ALA A 65 -11.06 6.50 8.68
N ARG A 66 -10.69 5.40 8.01
CA ARG A 66 -10.08 4.23 8.64
C ARG A 66 -8.61 4.43 9.04
N ARG A 67 -7.92 5.45 8.50
CA ARG A 67 -6.50 5.70 8.81
C ARG A 67 -6.24 5.76 10.30
N ALA A 68 -7.11 6.40 11.08
CA ALA A 68 -6.96 6.55 12.52
C ALA A 68 -6.91 5.21 13.28
N SER A 69 -7.68 4.21 12.87
CA SER A 69 -7.68 2.89 13.53
C SER A 69 -6.53 1.99 13.10
N TRP A 70 -5.80 2.36 12.05
CA TRP A 70 -4.64 1.62 11.57
C TRP A 70 -3.32 2.23 12.02
N GLN A 71 -3.32 3.42 12.63
CA GLN A 71 -2.11 4.02 13.20
C GLN A 71 -1.49 3.10 14.27
N PRO A 72 -0.16 3.02 14.36
CA PRO A 72 0.86 3.64 13.49
C PRO A 72 1.31 2.71 12.34
N TRP A 73 0.45 1.79 11.90
CA TRP A 73 0.78 0.68 11.00
C TRP A 73 -0.06 0.69 9.70
N GLY A 74 -0.45 1.87 9.21
CA GLY A 74 -1.26 2.03 8.00
C GLY A 74 -0.73 1.25 6.78
N SER A 75 0.59 1.18 6.60
CA SER A 75 1.21 0.43 5.49
C SER A 75 0.96 -1.07 5.62
N TYR A 76 1.03 -1.61 6.83
CA TYR A 76 0.77 -3.03 7.08
C TYR A 76 -0.70 -3.39 6.83
N ALA A 77 -1.62 -2.50 7.21
CA ALA A 77 -3.03 -2.67 6.85
C ALA A 77 -3.21 -2.74 5.32
N CYS A 78 -2.54 -1.86 4.55
CA CYS A 78 -2.56 -1.91 3.09
C CYS A 78 -2.01 -3.24 2.54
N LEU A 79 -0.87 -3.70 3.06
CA LEU A 79 -0.26 -4.99 2.66
C LEU A 79 -1.20 -6.17 2.92
N HIS A 80 -1.85 -6.22 4.08
CA HIS A 80 -2.84 -7.27 4.39
C HIS A 80 -4.06 -7.21 3.46
N LEU A 81 -4.53 -6.01 3.08
CA LEU A 81 -5.64 -5.86 2.15
C LEU A 81 -5.26 -6.32 0.74
N TRP A 82 -4.06 -5.99 0.25
CA TRP A 82 -3.57 -6.54 -1.02
C TRP A 82 -3.45 -8.06 -0.98
N GLN A 83 -2.95 -8.63 0.12
CA GLN A 83 -2.86 -10.08 0.27
C GLN A 83 -4.24 -10.73 0.13
N ARG A 84 -5.28 -10.17 0.75
CA ARG A 84 -6.66 -10.68 0.61
C ARG A 84 -7.16 -10.65 -0.84
N VAL A 85 -6.86 -9.59 -1.59
CA VAL A 85 -7.23 -9.51 -3.02
C VAL A 85 -6.49 -10.57 -3.82
N LEU A 86 -5.20 -10.74 -3.55
CA LEU A 86 -4.37 -11.72 -4.21
C LEU A 86 -4.87 -13.13 -3.93
N ASP A 87 -5.24 -13.47 -2.69
CA ASP A 87 -5.73 -14.79 -2.30
C ASP A 87 -7.10 -15.09 -2.92
N ALA A 88 -7.99 -14.09 -2.94
CA ALA A 88 -9.27 -14.22 -3.64
C ALA A 88 -9.11 -14.40 -5.16
N ARG A 89 -8.09 -13.77 -5.76
CA ARG A 89 -7.81 -13.88 -7.20
C ARG A 89 -7.09 -15.16 -7.58
N TRP A 90 -6.33 -15.76 -6.66
CA TRP A 90 -5.56 -16.97 -6.91
C TRP A 90 -5.49 -17.84 -5.64
N PRO A 91 -6.50 -18.71 -5.44
CA PRO A 91 -6.63 -19.50 -4.21
C PRO A 91 -5.52 -20.53 -4.00
N ASP A 92 -4.90 -21.05 -5.07
CA ASP A 92 -3.96 -22.18 -4.99
C ASP A 92 -2.49 -21.75 -4.78
N ARG A 93 -2.18 -20.46 -4.56
CA ARG A 93 -0.79 -19.96 -4.45
C ARG A 93 -0.03 -20.54 -3.26
N THR A 94 -0.73 -21.02 -2.25
CA THR A 94 -0.13 -21.57 -1.03
C THR A 94 0.41 -22.99 -1.23
N GLU A 95 -0.08 -23.75 -2.21
CA GLU A 95 0.35 -25.14 -2.44
C GLU A 95 1.60 -25.24 -3.31
N GLU A 96 1.83 -24.30 -4.23
CA GLU A 96 2.92 -24.36 -5.21
C GLU A 96 4.33 -24.13 -4.61
N ILE A 97 4.44 -23.50 -3.44
CA ILE A 97 5.72 -23.20 -2.77
C ILE A 97 6.21 -24.38 -1.90
N ALA A 98 5.38 -25.41 -1.66
CA ALA A 98 5.82 -26.59 -0.93
C ALA A 98 6.95 -27.28 -1.72
N PRO A 99 8.13 -27.55 -1.12
CA PRO A 99 9.23 -28.18 -1.85
C PRO A 99 8.72 -29.51 -2.40
N ARG A 100 8.81 -29.66 -3.73
CA ARG A 100 8.45 -30.89 -4.43
C ARG A 100 9.29 -32.00 -3.78
N ARG A 101 8.67 -32.83 -2.94
CA ARG A 101 9.37 -33.94 -2.28
C ARG A 101 9.93 -34.83 -3.39
N SER A 102 11.24 -34.75 -3.61
CA SER A 102 11.95 -35.66 -4.49
C SER A 102 11.77 -37.07 -3.94
N ARG A 103 11.09 -37.92 -4.73
CA ARG A 103 11.07 -39.36 -4.52
C ARG A 103 12.41 -39.96 -4.88
#